data_AF-A0A6M0LNW9-F1
#
_entry.id   AF-A0A6M0LNW9-F1
#
_cell.length_a   1.000
_cell.length_b   1.000
_cell.length_c   1.000
_cell.angle_alpha   90.00
_cell.angle_beta   90.00
_cell.angle_gamma   90.00
#
_symmetry.space_group_name_H-M   'P 1'
#
loop_
_entity.id
_entity.type
_entity.pdbx_description
1 polymer ?
#
loop_
_entity_poly.entity_id
_entity_poly.type
_entity_poly.pdbx_seq_one_letter_code
_entity_poly.pdbx_strand_id
1 'polypeptide(L)' 'MGKRQIVYTTAQIGGNNDLVDQEVNLITIEDRVWHGRIVSVNQSEVVLKDARSGKHRFALDQIDKIYRDIVTDY' A
#
# COMPACT_ATOMS: atom_id res chain seq x y z
N MET A 1 12.29 9.12 -19.09
CA MET A 1 11.25 8.87 -18.07
C MET A 1 11.91 8.64 -16.73
N GLY A 2 11.60 9.46 -15.73
CA GLY A 2 12.08 9.29 -14.36
C GLY A 2 11.07 8.48 -13.55
N LYS A 3 11.53 7.47 -12.81
CA LYS A 3 10.68 6.68 -11.91
C LYS A 3 10.86 7.23 -10.49
N ARG A 4 9.79 7.77 -9.89
CA ARG A 4 9.80 8.22 -8.49
C ARG A 4 9.05 7.20 -7.64
N GLN A 5 9.71 6.69 -6.61
CA GLN A 5 9.05 5.88 -5.60
C GLN A 5 8.53 6.78 -4.48
N ILE A 6 7.26 6.62 -4.11
CA ILE A 6 6.67 7.23 -2.93
C ILE A 6 6.55 6.18 -1.85
N VAL A 7 7.01 6.51 -0.65
CA VAL A 7 6.96 5.65 0.52
C VAL A 7 6.02 6.26 1.55
N TYR A 8 5.09 5.46 2.05
CA TYR A 8 4.16 5.81 3.11
C TYR A 8 4.50 5.00 4.35
N THR A 9 4.79 5.68 5.45
CA THR A 9 4.97 5.07 6.78
C THR A 9 3.61 4.77 7.42
N THR A 10 3.56 3.92 8.44
CA THR A 10 2.33 3.57 9.18
C THR A 10 1.49 4.79 9.56
N ALA A 11 2.12 5.88 10.04
CA ALA A 11 1.46 7.12 10.42
C ALA A 11 0.82 7.88 9.24
N GLN A 12 1.33 7.68 8.03
CA GLN A 12 0.83 8.31 6.79
C GLN A 12 -0.18 7.43 6.04
N ILE A 13 -0.37 6.18 6.47
CA ILE A 13 -1.29 5.23 5.86
C ILE A 13 -2.69 5.39 6.46
N GLY A 14 -2.79 5.50 7.79
CA GLY A 14 -4.08 5.57 8.48
C GLY A 14 -4.98 6.71 7.98
N GLY A 15 -6.15 6.37 7.45
CA GLY A 15 -7.11 7.34 6.91
C GLY A 15 -6.68 8.02 5.61
N ASN A 16 -5.61 7.57 4.96
CA ASN A 16 -5.13 8.15 3.70
C ASN A 16 -5.91 7.59 2.50
N ASN A 17 -6.93 8.33 2.09
CA ASN A 17 -7.78 7.96 0.96
C ASN A 17 -7.05 8.03 -0.41
N ASP A 18 -5.92 8.75 -0.51
CA ASP A 18 -5.17 8.84 -1.77
C ASP A 18 -4.51 7.50 -2.15
N LEU A 19 -4.37 6.59 -1.18
CA LEU A 19 -3.89 5.23 -1.40
C LEU A 19 -4.94 4.33 -2.05
N VAL A 20 -6.23 4.66 -1.94
CA VAL A 20 -7.31 3.85 -2.51
C VAL A 20 -7.18 3.83 -4.04
N ASP A 21 -7.45 2.65 -4.62
CA ASP A 21 -7.29 2.31 -6.03
C ASP A 21 -5.85 2.36 -6.58
N GLN A 22 -4.86 2.62 -5.73
CA GLN A 22 -3.46 2.60 -6.13
C GLN A 22 -2.88 1.21 -6.09
N GLU A 23 -2.07 0.90 -7.10
CA GLU A 23 -1.21 -0.29 -7.13
C GLU A 23 0.06 -0.02 -6.32
N VAL A 24 0.32 -0.89 -5.35
CA VAL A 24 1.36 -0.70 -4.35
C VAL A 24 2.06 -2.00 -3.99
N ASN A 25 3.22 -1.88 -3.36
CA ASN A 25 3.84 -2.93 -2.58
C ASN A 25 3.69 -2.60 -1.10
N LEU A 26 3.06 -3.46 -0.33
CA LEU A 26 2.91 -3.36 1.12
C LEU A 26 3.93 -4.28 1.78
N ILE A 27 4.71 -3.74 2.72
CA ILE A 27 5.65 -4.52 3.54
C ILE A 27 5.09 -4.63 4.95
N THR A 28 5.00 -5.86 5.45
CA THR A 28 4.60 -6.12 6.84
C THR A 28 5.79 -6.02 7.78
N ILE A 29 5.52 -5.88 9.08
CA ILE A 29 6.56 -5.93 10.13
C ILE A 29 7.33 -7.26 10.17
N GLU A 30 6.77 -8.33 9.59
CA GLU A 30 7.42 -9.65 9.43
C GLU A 30 8.29 -9.73 8.17
N ASP A 31 8.56 -8.59 7.51
CA ASP A 31 9.34 -8.49 6.27
C ASP A 31 8.74 -9.28 5.09
N ARG A 32 7.39 -9.39 5.05
CA ARG A 32 6.67 -9.97 3.92
C ARG A 32 6.19 -8.90 2.98
N VAL A 33 6.37 -9.12 1.68
CA VAL A 33 5.93 -8.20 0.63
C VAL A 33 4.64 -8.69 0.00
N TRP A 34 3.65 -7.80 -0.06
CA TRP A 34 2.37 -8.00 -0.72
C TRP A 34 2.21 -7.00 -1.85
N HIS A 35 1.99 -7.51 -3.05
CA HIS A 35 1.75 -6.69 -4.23
C HIS A 35 0.28 -6.72 -4.61
N GLY A 36 -0.32 -5.55 -4.82
CA GLY A 36 -1.71 -5.46 -5.26
C GLY A 36 -2.27 -4.05 -5.23
N ARG A 37 -3.58 -3.94 -5.39
CA ARG A 37 -4.32 -2.68 -5.36
C ARG A 37 -4.99 -2.47 -4.03
N ILE A 38 -4.83 -1.30 -3.43
CA ILE A 38 -5.58 -0.94 -2.22
C ILE A 38 -7.04 -0.70 -2.57
N VAL A 39 -7.94 -1.38 -1.86
CA VAL A 39 -9.40 -1.29 -2.04
C VAL A 39 -10.04 -0.39 -0.99
N SER A 40 -9.49 -0.37 0.23
CA SER A 40 -9.95 0.52 1.28
C SER A 40 -8.84 0.81 2.28
N VAL A 41 -8.88 2.00 2.85
CA VAL A 41 -8.03 2.44 3.95
C VAL A 41 -8.94 3.06 5.00
N ASN A 42 -8.74 2.71 6.26
CA ASN A 42 -9.35 3.43 7.37
C ASN A 42 -8.28 3.71 8.45
N GLN A 43 -8.72 4.10 9.65
CA GLN A 43 -7.82 4.46 10.74
C GLN A 43 -7.16 3.26 11.44
N SER A 44 -7.56 2.02 11.14
CA SER A 44 -7.08 0.81 11.82
C SER A 44 -6.60 -0.29 10.87
N GLU A 45 -7.06 -0.31 9.62
CA GLU A 45 -6.77 -1.35 8.65
C GLU A 45 -6.66 -0.83 7.21
N VAL A 46 -5.98 -1.64 6.41
CA VAL A 46 -5.86 -1.50 4.95
C VAL A 46 -6.32 -2.80 4.31
N VAL A 47 -7.12 -2.70 3.25
CA VAL A 47 -7.51 -3.85 2.42
C VAL A 47 -6.80 -3.77 1.09
N LEU A 48 -6.01 -4.79 0.77
CA LEU A 48 -5.29 -4.94 -0.48
C LEU A 48 -5.87 -6.11 -1.27
N LYS A 49 -6.16 -5.91 -2.54
CA LYS A 49 -6.57 -6.96 -3.48
C LYS A 49 -5.36 -7.31 -4.35
N ASP A 50 -4.86 -8.53 -4.21
CA ASP A 50 -3.77 -9.01 -5.06
C ASP A 50 -4.31 -9.47 -6.44
N ALA A 51 -3.40 -9.69 -7.40
CA ALA A 51 -3.76 -10.07 -8.77
C ALA A 51 -4.18 -11.56 -8.94
N ARG A 52 -3.87 -12.42 -7.97
CA ARG A 52 -3.99 -13.88 -8.07
C ARG A 52 -5.10 -14.47 -7.19
N SER A 53 -5.46 -13.84 -6.08
CA SER A 53 -6.10 -14.47 -4.93
C SER A 53 -6.59 -13.43 -3.89
N GLY A 54 -7.82 -12.94 -4.07
CA GLY A 54 -8.61 -12.42 -2.96
C GLY A 54 -8.22 -11.05 -2.38
N LYS A 55 -9.05 -10.61 -1.43
CA LYS A 55 -8.83 -9.40 -0.64
C LYS A 55 -8.14 -9.80 0.66
N HIS A 56 -7.04 -9.13 0.98
CA HIS A 56 -6.29 -9.28 2.22
C HIS A 56 -6.49 -8.06 3.07
N ARG A 57 -6.71 -8.27 4.36
CA ARG A 57 -6.90 -7.19 5.34
C ARG A 57 -5.71 -7.19 6.27
N PHE A 58 -5.07 -6.03 6.39
CA PHE A 58 -3.91 -5.80 7.25
C PHE A 58 -4.28 -4.75 8.29
N ALA A 59 -4.03 -5.04 9.57
CA ALA A 59 -4.09 -4.00 10.59
C ALA A 59 -2.89 -3.06 10.41
N LEU A 60 -3.04 -1.76 10.71
CA LEU A 60 -1.97 -0.78 10.49
C LEU A 60 -0.70 -1.10 11.28
N ASP A 61 -0.84 -1.65 12.47
CA ASP A 61 0.27 -2.08 13.33
C ASP A 61 1.07 -3.27 12.76
N GLN A 62 0.51 -4.01 11.80
CA GLN A 62 1.19 -5.08 11.07
C GLN A 62 1.91 -4.57 9.81
N ILE A 63 1.75 -3.30 9.44
CA ILE A 63 2.34 -2.70 8.24
C ILE A 63 3.56 -1.88 8.64
N ASP A 64 4.71 -2.20 8.06
CA ASP A 64 5.91 -1.37 8.14
C ASP A 64 5.76 -0.16 7.19
N LYS A 65 5.64 -0.44 5.89
CA LYS A 65 5.63 0.60 4.83
C LYS A 65 4.80 0.20 3.62
N ILE A 66 4.28 1.18 2.90
CA ILE A 66 3.69 1.02 1.56
C ILE A 66 4.53 1.79 0.54
N TYR A 67 4.86 1.15 -0.58
CA TYR A 67 5.60 1.72 -1.69
C TYR A 67 4.70 1.83 -2.92
N ARG A 68 4.80 2.95 -3.62
CA ARG A 68 4.18 3.15 -4.93
C ARG A 68 5.18 3.73 -5.90
N ASP A 69 5.16 3.24 -7.13
CA ASP A 69 5.91 3.82 -8.21
C ASP A 69 5.05 4.81 -9.00
N ILE A 70 5.59 6.00 -9.27
CA ILE A 70 5.03 6.96 -10.20
C ILE A 70 6.01 7.12 -11.36
N VAL A 71 5.53 6.79 -12.56
CA VAL A 71 6.24 7.09 -13.81
C VAL A 71 5.83 8.51 -14.21
N THR A 72 6.81 9.40 -14.32
CA THR A 72 6.58 10.73 -14.88
C THR A 72 7.23 10.81 -16.25
N ASP A 73 6.39 11.11 -17.25
CA ASP A 73 6.81 11.41 -18.60
C ASP A 73 7.26 12.87 -18.60
N TYR A 74 8.58 13.07 -18.65
CA TYR A 74 9.16 14.37 -19.00
C TYR A 74 9.19 14.48 -20.52
#